data_AF-A0A0L6J8U6-F1
#
_entry.id   AF-A0A0L6J8U6-F1
#
_cell.length_a   1.000
_cell.length_b   1.000
_cell.length_c   1.000
_cell.angle_alpha   90.00
_cell.angle_beta   90.00
_cell.angle_gamma   90.00
#
_symmetry.space_group_name_H-M   'P 1'
#
loop_
_entity.id
_entity.type
_entity.pdbx_description
1 polymer ?
#
loop_
_entity_poly.entity_id
_entity_poly.type
_entity_poly.pdbx_seq_one_letter_code
_entity_poly.pdbx_strand_id
1 'polypeptide(L)'
;MMKSLLRATTALAGVALAGSAFAADLPRRAAPPPVFTPVPVFTWTGAYFGINAGYAFDASSRSNNSTFGVPFPYAAPGTTATFSNRSQDGFSGGA
;
A
#
# COMPACT_ATOMS: atom_id res chain seq x y z
N MET A 1 54.49 20.64 -63.97
CA MET A 1 53.38 19.70 -64.23
C MET A 1 53.48 18.39 -63.42
N MET A 2 54.61 17.67 -63.42
CA MET A 2 54.75 16.33 -62.79
C MET A 2 54.56 16.27 -61.26
N LYS A 3 54.85 17.34 -60.51
CA LYS A 3 54.69 17.38 -59.04
C LYS A 3 53.22 17.38 -58.58
N SER A 4 52.29 17.81 -59.45
CA SER A 4 50.86 17.84 -59.14
C SER A 4 50.23 16.44 -59.26
N LEU A 5 50.68 15.65 -60.24
CA LEU A 5 50.21 14.29 -60.49
C LEU A 5 50.53 13.33 -59.35
N LEU A 6 51.75 13.42 -58.80
CA LEU A 6 52.18 12.58 -57.67
C LEU A 6 51.40 12.89 -56.38
N ARG A 7 51.04 14.16 -56.17
CA ARG A 7 50.22 14.58 -55.03
C ARG A 7 48.78 14.10 -55.17
N ALA A 8 48.22 14.18 -56.39
CA ALA A 8 46.87 13.72 -56.69
C ALA A 8 46.71 12.20 -56.51
N THR A 9 47.68 11.40 -56.96
CA THR A 9 47.63 9.94 -56.77
C THR A 9 47.76 9.53 -55.31
N THR A 10 48.59 10.24 -54.52
CA THR A 10 48.73 9.99 -53.08
C THR A 10 47.46 10.33 -52.31
N ALA A 11 46.79 11.44 -52.67
CA ALA A 11 45.51 11.82 -52.07
C ALA A 11 44.39 10.81 -52.39
N LEU A 12 44.32 10.33 -53.64
CA LEU A 12 43.33 9.35 -54.05
C LEU A 12 43.53 8.00 -53.35
N ALA A 13 44.79 7.56 -53.18
CA ALA A 13 45.13 6.35 -52.45
C ALA A 13 44.73 6.44 -50.97
N GLY A 14 44.88 7.60 -50.34
CA GLY A 14 44.46 7.83 -48.95
C GLY A 14 42.95 7.70 -48.74
N VAL A 15 42.14 8.20 -49.69
CA VAL A 15 40.68 8.07 -49.63
C VAL A 15 40.22 6.64 -49.90
N ALA A 16 40.89 5.92 -50.81
CA ALA A 16 40.56 4.53 -51.11
C ALA A 16 40.88 3.57 -49.95
N LEU A 17 41.88 3.90 -49.12
CA LEU A 17 42.29 3.11 -47.95
C LEU A 17 41.56 3.50 -46.66
N ALA A 18 40.87 4.64 -46.65
CA ALA A 18 39.99 5.03 -45.55
C ALA A 18 38.70 4.19 -45.61
N GLY A 19 38.80 2.93 -45.16
CA GLY A 19 37.66 2.02 -45.08
C GLY A 19 36.51 2.57 -44.25
N SER A 20 35.29 2.14 -44.56
CA SER A 20 34.06 2.56 -43.87
C SER A 20 34.13 2.27 -42.37
N ALA A 21 33.91 3.30 -41.54
CA ALA A 21 33.73 3.14 -40.11
C ALA A 21 32.35 2.51 -39.85
N PHE A 22 32.29 1.19 -39.69
CA PHE A 22 31.09 0.51 -39.22
C PHE A 22 30.97 0.75 -37.72
N ALA A 23 29.98 1.53 -37.31
CA ALA A 23 29.60 1.61 -35.90
C ALA A 23 29.14 0.21 -35.45
N ALA A 24 29.86 -0.39 -34.51
CA ALA A 24 29.42 -1.60 -33.85
C ALA A 24 28.19 -1.25 -33.01
N ASP A 25 27.00 -1.61 -33.50
CA ASP A 25 25.78 -1.59 -32.68
C ASP A 25 25.96 -2.68 -31.62
N LEU A 26 26.49 -2.28 -30.46
CA LEU A 26 26.62 -3.17 -29.32
C LEU A 26 25.20 -3.53 -28.86
N PRO A 27 24.87 -4.83 -28.71
CA PRO A 27 23.58 -5.23 -28.18
C PRO A 27 23.30 -4.50 -26.87
N ARG A 28 22.20 -3.76 -26.82
CA ARG A 28 21.81 -3.04 -25.60
C ARG A 28 21.62 -4.05 -24.47
N ARG A 29 22.47 -3.98 -23.46
CA ARG A 29 22.29 -4.72 -22.21
C ARG A 29 21.19 -4.05 -21.40
N ALA A 30 19.95 -4.32 -21.76
CA ALA A 30 18.81 -4.01 -20.90
C ALA A 30 18.83 -5.02 -19.74
N ALA A 31 19.04 -4.54 -18.51
CA ALA A 31 18.82 -5.36 -17.34
C ALA A 31 17.33 -5.79 -17.33
N PRO A 32 17.03 -7.04 -16.96
CA PRO A 32 15.65 -7.46 -16.74
C PRO A 32 14.93 -6.47 -15.81
N PRO A 33 13.65 -6.15 -16.05
CA PRO A 33 12.88 -5.29 -15.16
C PRO A 33 13.03 -5.78 -13.71
N PRO A 34 13.18 -4.86 -12.73
CA PRO A 34 13.22 -5.24 -11.34
C PRO A 34 12.02 -6.13 -11.00
N VAL A 35 12.30 -7.34 -10.50
CA VAL A 35 11.24 -8.23 -10.04
C VAL A 35 10.68 -7.64 -8.75
N PHE A 36 9.44 -7.16 -8.80
CA PHE A 36 8.76 -6.65 -7.63
C PHE A 36 8.32 -7.84 -6.77
N THR A 37 9.08 -8.14 -5.72
CA THR A 37 8.64 -9.08 -4.70
C THR A 37 7.79 -8.31 -3.68
N PRO A 38 6.51 -8.65 -3.47
CA PRO A 38 5.71 -8.00 -2.43
C PRO A 38 6.43 -8.18 -1.09
N VAL A 39 6.60 -7.06 -0.36
CA VAL A 39 7.16 -7.07 0.98
C VAL A 39 6.28 -7.98 1.84
N PRO A 40 6.84 -8.97 2.55
CA PRO A 40 6.05 -9.81 3.44
C PRO A 40 5.36 -8.95 4.48
N VAL A 41 4.04 -8.84 4.40
CA VAL A 41 3.22 -8.22 5.43
C VAL A 41 2.74 -9.29 6.38
N PHE A 42 2.90 -9.04 7.68
CA PHE A 42 2.37 -9.94 8.69
C PHE A 42 0.84 -9.88 8.68
N THR A 43 0.19 -11.03 8.54
CA THR A 43 -1.27 -11.19 8.66
C THR A 43 -1.57 -12.18 9.78
N TRP A 44 -2.45 -11.78 10.71
CA TRP A 44 -2.88 -12.67 11.79
C TRP A 44 -3.92 -13.67 11.26
N THR A 45 -3.63 -14.97 11.39
CA THR A 45 -4.54 -16.06 10.99
C THR A 45 -4.94 -16.98 12.16
N GLY A 46 -4.56 -16.61 13.38
CA GLY A 46 -4.85 -17.38 14.59
C GLY A 46 -6.22 -17.07 15.21
N ALA A 47 -6.54 -17.79 16.29
CA ALA A 47 -7.75 -17.55 17.08
C ALA A 47 -7.73 -16.14 17.72
N TYR A 48 -8.87 -15.46 17.71
CA TYR A 48 -9.06 -14.18 18.40
C TYR A 48 -10.01 -14.37 19.58
N PHE A 49 -9.66 -13.82 20.73
CA PHE A 49 -10.48 -13.82 21.94
C PHE A 49 -10.40 -12.44 22.58
N GLY A 50 -11.48 -11.99 23.21
CA GLY A 50 -11.54 -10.68 23.85
C GLY A 50 -12.63 -10.63 24.92
N ILE A 51 -12.34 -9.94 26.01
CA ILE A 51 -13.32 -9.68 27.07
C ILE A 51 -13.86 -8.27 26.95
N ASN A 52 -15.14 -8.10 27.22
CA ASN A 52 -15.80 -6.80 27.26
C ASN A 52 -16.39 -6.58 28.65
N ALA A 53 -16.23 -5.38 29.18
CA ALA A 53 -16.79 -4.98 30.46
C ALA A 53 -17.22 -3.51 30.39
N GLY A 54 -18.31 -3.18 31.07
CA GLY A 54 -18.87 -1.84 31.14
C GLY A 54 -19.63 -1.64 32.44
N TYR A 55 -19.79 -0.38 32.86
CA TYR A 55 -20.62 -0.02 34.01
C TYR A 55 -21.50 1.17 33.62
N ALA A 56 -22.79 1.06 33.87
CA ALA A 56 -23.76 2.12 33.64
C ALA A 56 -24.27 2.63 34.99
N PHE A 57 -24.47 3.94 35.09
CA PHE A 57 -25.07 4.57 36.25
C PHE A 57 -26.02 5.69 35.81
N ASP A 58 -27.06 5.91 36.61
CA ASP A 58 -28.02 6.98 36.37
C ASP A 58 -27.57 8.29 37.06
N ALA A 59 -27.62 9.40 36.32
CA ALA A 59 -27.20 10.72 36.81
C ALA A 59 -28.38 11.64 37.19
N SER A 60 -29.64 11.17 37.17
CA SER A 60 -30.81 12.05 37.33
C SER A 60 -32.03 11.35 37.95
N SER A 61 -32.48 11.85 39.11
CA SER A 61 -33.65 11.33 39.82
C SER A 61 -35.01 11.54 39.11
N ARG A 62 -35.03 12.04 37.86
CA ARG A 62 -36.24 12.21 37.03
C ARG A 62 -36.44 11.00 36.12
N SER A 63 -36.90 9.90 36.70
CA SER A 63 -37.32 8.70 35.95
C SER A 63 -38.56 8.97 35.10
N ASN A 64 -38.41 8.86 33.78
CA ASN A 64 -39.42 8.28 32.90
C ASN A 64 -38.67 7.46 31.84
N ASN A 65 -38.50 6.16 32.07
CA ASN A 65 -38.11 5.15 31.06
C ASN A 65 -36.98 5.58 30.09
N SER A 66 -35.72 5.57 30.55
CA SER A 66 -34.57 5.86 29.70
C SER A 66 -34.25 4.65 28.83
N THR A 67 -34.56 4.74 27.53
CA THR A 67 -34.19 3.75 26.51
C THR A 67 -33.13 4.33 25.58
N PHE A 68 -32.03 3.62 25.39
CA PHE A 68 -30.98 4.01 24.45
C PHE A 68 -30.62 2.84 23.54
N GLY A 69 -30.23 3.16 22.30
CA GLY A 69 -29.78 2.16 21.32
C GLY A 69 -28.36 1.71 21.62
N VAL A 70 -28.12 0.40 21.58
CA VAL A 70 -26.78 -0.17 21.70
C VAL A 70 -26.17 -0.26 20.29
N PRO A 71 -25.09 0.49 19.99
CA PRO A 71 -24.55 0.54 18.64
C PRO A 71 -23.82 -0.76 18.26
N PHE A 72 -23.79 -1.04 16.95
CA PHE A 72 -22.88 -2.06 16.41
C PHE A 72 -21.42 -1.60 16.59
N PRO A 73 -20.45 -2.49 16.88
CA PRO A 73 -20.51 -3.95 16.96
C PRO A 73 -20.92 -4.53 18.33
N TYR A 74 -21.34 -3.70 19.27
CA TYR A 74 -21.54 -4.11 20.66
C TYR A 74 -22.86 -4.87 20.89
N ALA A 75 -23.81 -4.77 19.96
CA ALA A 75 -25.03 -5.59 19.92
C ALA A 75 -25.58 -5.69 18.49
N ALA A 76 -26.54 -6.61 18.27
CA ALA A 76 -27.24 -6.73 17.00
C ALA A 76 -27.97 -5.42 16.65
N PRO A 77 -28.05 -5.03 15.36
CA PRO A 77 -28.78 -3.83 14.95
C PRO A 77 -30.21 -3.82 15.47
N GLY A 78 -30.62 -2.71 16.09
CA GLY A 78 -31.94 -2.56 16.70
C GLY A 78 -32.04 -2.99 18.17
N THR A 79 -30.94 -3.43 18.79
CA THR A 79 -30.90 -3.70 20.23
C THR A 79 -31.02 -2.40 21.04
N THR A 80 -31.97 -2.34 21.96
CA THR A 80 -32.15 -1.23 22.91
C THR A 80 -31.94 -1.71 24.34
N ALA A 81 -31.34 -0.86 25.17
CA ALA A 81 -31.25 -1.06 26.61
C ALA A 81 -32.18 -0.06 27.31
N THR A 82 -32.95 -0.55 28.28
CA THR A 82 -34.00 0.21 28.95
C THR A 82 -33.81 0.17 30.47
N PHE A 83 -33.94 1.32 31.12
CA PHE A 83 -33.96 1.43 32.58
C PHE A 83 -35.35 1.85 33.07
N SER A 84 -35.96 1.07 33.99
CA SER A 84 -37.33 1.27 34.47
C SER A 84 -37.45 1.77 35.92
N ASN A 85 -36.34 1.89 36.67
CA ASN A 85 -36.35 2.30 38.08
C ASN A 85 -35.51 3.56 38.33
N ARG A 86 -35.86 4.30 39.41
CA ARG A 86 -35.02 5.37 39.97
C ARG A 86 -33.85 4.70 40.69
N SER A 87 -32.61 5.00 40.28
CA SER A 87 -31.36 4.39 40.79
C SER A 87 -30.95 3.05 40.17
N GLN A 88 -30.98 2.93 38.84
CA GLN A 88 -30.42 1.75 38.16
C GLN A 88 -28.98 1.98 37.75
N ASP A 89 -28.06 1.45 38.54
CA ASP A 89 -26.66 1.30 38.19
C ASP A 89 -26.35 -0.20 38.02
N GLY A 90 -25.44 -0.55 37.12
CA GLY A 90 -25.15 -1.96 36.83
C GLY A 90 -23.90 -2.19 36.01
N PHE A 91 -23.28 -3.35 36.23
CA PHE A 91 -22.14 -3.86 35.46
C PHE A 91 -22.63 -4.73 34.29
N SER A 92 -22.05 -4.54 33.12
CA SER A 92 -22.21 -5.40 31.95
C SER A 92 -20.86 -6.04 31.60
N GLY A 93 -20.86 -7.29 31.14
CA GLY A 93 -19.63 -7.92 30.67
C GLY A 93 -19.87 -9.25 29.95
N GLY A 94 -18.85 -9.71 29.24
CA GLY A 94 -18.87 -10.95 28.45
C GLY A 94 -17.48 -11.31 27.89
N ALA A 95 -17.32 -12.56 27.45
CA ALA A 95 -16.11 -13.11 26.83
C ALA A 95 -16.45 -13.81 25.52
#